data_AF-A0AAD2UH38-F1
#
_entry.id   AF-A0AAD2UH38-F1
#
_cell.length_a   1.000
_cell.length_b   1.000
_cell.length_c   1.000
_cell.angle_alpha   90.00
_cell.angle_beta   90.00
_cell.angle_gamma   90.00
#
_symmetry.space_group_name_H-M   'P 1'
#
loop_
_entity.id
_entity.type
_entity.pdbx_description
1 polymer ?
#
loop_
_entity_poly.entity_id
_entity_poly.type
_entity_poly.pdbx_seq_one_letter_code
_entity_poly.pdbx_strand_id
1 'polypeptide(L)'
;IGEGPIEGPVKGLQSILVNKTPLTDTDGNPVIHGVTAVWRAGEQEQTPPEGFESSGAETALGVEVTKAKPVTRTITSANIDRLRVTFGVQSLVQTTSKGDRNPTSVRLLIQLQRNGNWVTEKDVTINGKTTSQFLASVILDNLPERPFNIRMVRETADSTPDQLQNKTLWSSYTEIIDVKQCYPNTAIVGLQVDAEQFGGQQMTVNYHIRGRIIQVPSNYDPEKRTYSGIWDGSLKPAYSNNPAWCLWDMLTHPRYGMGKRLGAADVDKWALYAIAQYCDQTVPDGFGGTEPRMTFNAYLSQQRKAWDVLSDFCSAMRCMPVWSGQTLTFVQDRPSDVVWPYTNSDVVVDDNGVGFRYSFSALKDRHTAVEVNYTDPQNGWQTSTELVEDPEAILRYGRNLLKMDAFGCTSRGQAHRAGLWVIKTGLLETQTVDFTLGSQGLRHTPGDIIEICDNDYAGTMTGGRILSIDAASRTLTLDREVTLPETG
;
A
#
# COMPACT_ATOMS: atom_id res chain seq x y z
N ILE A 1 9.92 -1.99 0.00
CA ILE A 1 8.56 -2.22 0.54
C ILE A 1 7.78 -0.92 0.57
N GLY A 2 8.30 0.12 1.22
CA GLY A 2 7.68 1.44 1.22
C GLY A 2 8.35 2.37 2.21
N GLU A 3 7.69 3.48 2.51
CA GLU A 3 8.09 4.39 3.57
C GLU A 3 7.92 3.72 4.95
N GLY A 4 8.94 3.82 5.80
CA GLY A 4 8.93 3.38 7.18
C GLY A 4 8.79 4.54 8.20
N PRO A 5 8.76 4.26 9.50
CA PRO A 5 8.81 2.91 10.07
C PRO A 5 7.49 2.16 9.85
N ILE A 6 7.56 0.90 9.45
CA ILE A 6 6.39 0.01 9.38
C ILE A 6 6.47 -1.03 10.49
N GLU A 7 5.31 -1.51 10.92
CA GLU A 7 5.17 -2.53 11.97
C GLU A 7 5.81 -3.87 11.56
N GLY A 8 5.78 -4.17 10.26
CA GLY A 8 6.55 -5.28 9.68
C GLY A 8 5.71 -6.50 9.30
N PRO A 9 6.37 -7.63 9.01
CA PRO A 9 5.71 -8.84 8.52
C PRO A 9 4.72 -9.42 9.56
N VAL A 10 3.49 -9.75 9.12
CA VAL A 10 2.39 -10.15 10.02
C VAL A 10 2.74 -11.39 10.86
N LYS A 11 3.48 -12.32 10.26
CA LYS A 11 3.95 -13.58 10.87
C LYS A 11 5.47 -13.75 10.68
N GLY A 12 6.24 -12.67 10.81
CA GLY A 12 7.69 -12.72 10.56
C GLY A 12 8.03 -13.20 9.13
N LEU A 13 9.09 -14.01 9.00
CA LEU A 13 9.58 -14.47 7.68
C LEU A 13 8.58 -15.35 6.92
N GLN A 14 7.64 -16.01 7.60
CA GLN A 14 6.55 -16.77 6.95
C GLN A 14 5.69 -15.88 6.04
N SER A 15 5.65 -14.58 6.32
CA SER A 15 4.87 -13.62 5.52
C SER A 15 5.59 -13.14 4.26
N ILE A 16 6.79 -13.63 4.01
CA ILE A 16 7.53 -13.44 2.77
C ILE A 16 7.36 -14.73 1.97
N LEU A 17 6.75 -14.63 0.79
CA LEU A 17 6.49 -15.77 -0.07
C LEU A 17 7.33 -15.65 -1.34
N VAL A 18 8.06 -16.72 -1.66
CA VAL A 18 8.79 -16.86 -2.92
C VAL A 18 8.03 -17.87 -3.77
N ASN A 19 7.60 -17.45 -4.97
CA ASN A 19 6.74 -18.24 -5.86
C ASN A 19 5.49 -18.79 -5.15
N LYS A 20 4.87 -17.97 -4.29
CA LYS A 20 3.72 -18.30 -3.42
C LYS A 20 4.00 -19.31 -2.30
N THR A 21 5.26 -19.70 -2.09
CA THR A 21 5.67 -20.56 -0.98
C THR A 21 6.28 -19.72 0.14
N PRO A 22 5.81 -19.81 1.39
CA PRO A 22 6.41 -19.13 2.54
C PRO A 22 7.90 -19.46 2.71
N LEU A 23 8.71 -18.50 3.16
CA LEU A 23 10.13 -18.76 3.46
C LEU A 23 10.33 -19.71 4.64
N THR A 24 9.50 -19.57 5.68
CA THR A 24 9.55 -20.41 6.88
C THR A 24 8.19 -21.03 7.19
N ASP A 25 8.20 -22.15 7.90
CA ASP A 25 7.00 -22.74 8.48
C ASP A 25 6.56 -21.96 9.74
N THR A 26 5.54 -22.47 10.42
CA THR A 26 5.01 -21.86 11.65
C THR A 26 5.98 -21.98 12.83
N ASP A 27 6.89 -22.94 12.81
CA ASP A 27 7.89 -23.19 13.85
C ASP A 27 9.20 -22.43 13.59
N GLY A 28 9.29 -21.70 12.46
CA GLY A 28 10.44 -20.90 12.07
C GLY A 28 11.50 -21.66 11.26
N ASN A 29 11.24 -22.92 10.89
CA ASN A 29 12.16 -23.69 10.06
C ASN A 29 12.08 -23.21 8.60
N PRO A 30 13.21 -23.16 7.88
CA PRO A 30 13.22 -22.78 6.47
C PRO A 30 12.48 -23.83 5.63
N VAL A 31 11.46 -23.39 4.90
CA VAL A 31 10.71 -24.21 3.93
C VAL A 31 11.45 -24.22 2.58
N ILE A 32 12.12 -23.12 2.26
CA ILE A 32 12.94 -22.98 1.05
C ILE A 32 14.40 -22.89 1.49
N HIS A 33 15.16 -23.95 1.24
CA HIS A 33 16.59 -23.97 1.55
C HIS A 33 17.37 -22.99 0.66
N GLY A 34 18.49 -22.47 1.15
CA GLY A 34 19.32 -21.55 0.35
C GLY A 34 18.72 -20.16 0.11
N VAL A 35 17.60 -19.82 0.77
CA VAL A 35 17.04 -18.47 0.76
C VAL A 35 17.26 -17.80 2.11
N THR A 36 17.92 -16.65 2.09
CA THR A 36 18.12 -15.79 3.26
C THR A 36 17.40 -14.47 3.04
N ALA A 37 16.57 -14.05 3.97
CA ALA A 37 15.87 -12.77 3.93
C ALA A 37 16.25 -11.91 5.12
N VAL A 38 16.53 -10.64 4.86
CA VAL A 38 16.80 -9.64 5.90
C VAL A 38 15.78 -8.54 5.78
N TRP A 39 15.04 -8.31 6.85
CA TRP A 39 14.04 -7.26 6.96
C TRP A 39 14.59 -6.05 7.73
N ARG A 40 14.11 -4.88 7.33
CA ARG A 40 14.41 -3.59 7.93
C ARG A 40 13.14 -2.73 7.92
N ALA A 41 12.68 -2.33 9.10
CA ALA A 41 11.41 -1.63 9.32
C ALA A 41 11.34 -0.23 8.69
N GLY A 42 12.50 0.35 8.36
CA GLY A 42 12.62 1.72 7.88
C GLY A 42 12.58 2.74 9.01
N GLU A 43 13.27 2.47 10.11
CA GLU A 43 13.48 3.48 11.15
C GLU A 43 14.44 4.58 10.67
N GLN A 44 14.44 5.73 11.36
CA GLN A 44 15.38 6.82 11.09
C GLN A 44 16.82 6.38 11.37
N GLU A 45 17.05 5.72 12.49
CA GLU A 45 18.34 5.14 12.90
C GLU A 45 18.32 3.64 12.62
N GLN A 46 18.52 3.28 11.35
CA GLN A 46 18.47 1.89 10.93
C GLN A 46 19.85 1.38 10.50
N THR A 47 20.20 0.17 10.95
CA THR A 47 21.44 -0.50 10.56
C THR A 47 21.37 -1.02 9.12
N PRO A 48 22.51 -1.06 8.40
CA PRO A 48 22.58 -1.70 7.09
C PRO A 48 22.06 -3.15 7.13
N PRO A 49 21.42 -3.64 6.06
CA PRO A 49 21.05 -5.04 5.94
C PRO A 49 22.31 -5.91 5.87
N GLU A 50 22.52 -6.72 6.91
CA GLU A 50 23.66 -7.63 7.01
C GLU A 50 23.62 -8.68 5.88
N GLY A 51 24.76 -8.96 5.24
CA GLY A 51 24.83 -9.85 4.07
C GLY A 51 24.49 -9.19 2.72
N PHE A 52 23.98 -7.96 2.71
CA PHE A 52 23.70 -7.17 1.50
C PHE A 52 24.70 -6.03 1.31
N GLU A 53 25.87 -6.14 1.93
CA GLU A 53 26.87 -5.07 1.97
C GLU A 53 27.61 -4.92 0.63
N SER A 54 27.32 -5.71 -0.42
CA SER A 54 28.12 -5.72 -1.67
C SER A 54 27.40 -5.13 -2.88
N SER A 55 28.04 -4.18 -3.57
CA SER A 55 27.67 -3.70 -4.90
C SER A 55 28.70 -4.22 -5.93
N GLY A 56 28.24 -4.80 -7.03
CA GLY A 56 29.11 -5.46 -8.01
C GLY A 56 29.03 -4.82 -9.41
N ALA A 57 30.19 -4.53 -10.01
CA ALA A 57 30.31 -4.19 -11.43
C ALA A 57 30.93 -5.36 -12.20
N GLU A 58 30.18 -5.99 -13.11
CA GLU A 58 30.65 -7.14 -13.89
C GLU A 58 31.28 -6.72 -15.23
N THR A 59 32.45 -7.25 -15.52
CA THR A 59 33.10 -7.15 -16.83
C THR A 59 33.11 -8.52 -17.50
N ALA A 60 32.37 -8.65 -18.61
CA ALA A 60 32.39 -9.84 -19.44
C ALA A 60 33.71 -9.96 -20.22
N LEU A 61 34.27 -11.17 -20.24
CA LEU A 61 35.50 -11.50 -20.95
C LEU A 61 35.26 -12.49 -22.08
N GLY A 62 34.67 -13.65 -21.75
CA GLY A 62 34.41 -14.73 -22.71
C GLY A 62 35.67 -15.30 -23.38
N VAL A 63 36.83 -15.26 -22.71
CA VAL A 63 38.12 -15.64 -23.32
C VAL A 63 38.48 -17.09 -22.98
N GLU A 64 38.91 -17.85 -23.98
CA GLU A 64 39.45 -19.20 -23.77
C GLU A 64 40.78 -19.16 -23.03
N VAL A 65 40.91 -19.99 -21.99
CA VAL A 65 42.16 -20.15 -21.23
C VAL A 65 42.84 -21.43 -21.70
N THR A 66 44.02 -21.30 -22.30
CA THR A 66 44.83 -22.43 -22.79
C THR A 66 46.02 -22.66 -21.86
N LYS A 67 46.59 -23.87 -21.87
CA LYS A 67 47.76 -24.18 -21.03
C LYS A 67 48.99 -23.35 -21.42
N ALA A 68 49.17 -23.06 -22.71
CA ALA A 68 50.33 -22.32 -23.21
C ALA A 68 50.25 -20.81 -22.92
N LYS A 69 49.04 -20.23 -22.85
CA LYS A 69 48.83 -18.78 -22.70
C LYS A 69 47.87 -18.49 -21.54
N PRO A 70 48.41 -18.18 -20.35
CA PRO A 70 47.61 -17.62 -19.27
C PRO A 70 46.92 -16.33 -19.69
N VAL A 71 45.67 -16.13 -19.28
CA VAL A 71 44.92 -14.90 -19.56
C VAL A 71 45.13 -13.95 -18.39
N THR A 72 45.60 -12.73 -18.66
CA THR A 72 45.88 -11.70 -17.63
C THR A 72 44.97 -10.48 -17.83
N ARG A 73 44.52 -9.87 -16.72
CA ARG A 73 43.76 -8.63 -16.68
C ARG A 73 44.29 -7.71 -15.58
N THR A 74 44.25 -6.41 -15.85
CA THR A 74 44.62 -5.37 -14.89
C THR A 74 43.36 -4.81 -14.27
N ILE A 75 43.31 -4.78 -12.95
CA ILE A 75 42.24 -4.18 -12.18
C ILE A 75 42.69 -2.79 -11.74
N THR A 76 41.93 -1.77 -12.12
CA THR A 76 42.30 -0.35 -11.91
C THR A 76 41.33 0.39 -11.01
N SER A 77 40.14 -0.17 -10.75
CA SER A 77 39.10 0.44 -9.94
C SER A 77 39.57 0.68 -8.50
N ALA A 78 39.45 1.95 -8.06
CA ALA A 78 40.05 2.42 -6.82
C ALA A 78 39.37 1.91 -5.54
N ASN A 79 38.11 1.48 -5.59
CA ASN A 79 37.28 1.25 -4.41
C ASN A 79 36.76 -0.19 -4.28
N ILE A 80 37.49 -1.21 -4.76
CA ILE A 80 37.01 -2.60 -4.75
C ILE A 80 37.48 -3.36 -3.51
N ASP A 81 36.58 -3.96 -2.74
CA ASP A 81 36.95 -4.73 -1.56
C ASP A 81 37.19 -6.20 -1.91
N ARG A 82 36.41 -6.75 -2.86
CA ARG A 82 36.49 -8.15 -3.28
C ARG A 82 36.41 -8.30 -4.80
N LEU A 83 36.93 -9.40 -5.32
CA LEU A 83 36.84 -9.74 -6.74
C LEU A 83 36.20 -11.12 -6.90
N ARG A 84 35.06 -11.21 -7.59
CA ARG A 84 34.48 -12.49 -8.00
C ARG A 84 34.99 -12.83 -9.40
N VAL A 85 35.50 -14.04 -9.58
CA VAL A 85 36.01 -14.52 -10.86
C VAL A 85 35.12 -15.67 -11.32
N THR A 86 34.48 -15.53 -12.48
CA THR A 86 33.59 -16.55 -13.05
C THR A 86 34.27 -17.22 -14.23
N PHE A 87 34.40 -18.54 -14.16
CA PHE A 87 35.13 -19.36 -15.12
C PHE A 87 34.47 -20.72 -15.27
N GLY A 88 34.88 -21.49 -16.26
CA GLY A 88 34.26 -22.78 -16.47
C GLY A 88 34.75 -23.52 -17.69
N VAL A 89 33.93 -24.45 -18.14
CA VAL A 89 34.18 -25.31 -19.30
C VAL A 89 32.97 -25.29 -20.22
N GLN A 90 33.20 -25.29 -21.54
CA GLN A 90 32.09 -25.39 -22.52
C GLN A 90 31.51 -26.80 -22.58
N SER A 91 32.38 -27.80 -22.44
CA SER A 91 32.03 -29.19 -22.21
C SER A 91 33.20 -29.89 -21.51
N LEU A 92 32.90 -30.97 -20.80
CA LEU A 92 33.86 -31.75 -20.03
C LEU A 92 33.56 -33.23 -20.21
N VAL A 93 34.17 -33.87 -21.20
CA VAL A 93 33.96 -35.29 -21.50
C VAL A 93 35.15 -35.88 -22.24
N GLN A 94 35.46 -37.14 -21.96
CA GLN A 94 36.39 -37.93 -22.75
C GLN A 94 35.66 -39.11 -23.38
N THR A 95 35.73 -39.23 -24.71
CA THR A 95 35.12 -40.29 -25.50
C THR A 95 36.19 -41.33 -25.84
N THR A 96 35.98 -42.58 -25.45
CA THR A 96 36.89 -43.67 -25.82
C THR A 96 36.73 -44.04 -27.30
N SER A 97 37.69 -44.78 -27.86
CA SER A 97 37.59 -45.33 -29.22
C SER A 97 36.40 -46.28 -29.44
N LYS A 98 35.75 -46.74 -28.36
CA LYS A 98 34.54 -47.57 -28.38
C LYS A 98 33.24 -46.76 -28.22
N GLY A 99 33.33 -45.44 -28.09
CA GLY A 99 32.17 -44.54 -27.96
C GLY A 99 31.74 -44.26 -26.51
N ASP A 100 32.43 -44.79 -25.50
CA ASP A 100 32.07 -44.56 -24.10
C ASP A 100 32.44 -43.15 -23.65
N ARG A 101 31.52 -42.46 -22.96
CA ARG A 101 31.72 -41.09 -22.46
C ARG A 101 32.07 -41.09 -20.97
N ASN A 102 33.36 -40.89 -20.68
CA ASN A 102 33.93 -40.86 -19.34
C ASN A 102 34.02 -39.43 -18.79
N PRO A 103 33.95 -39.27 -17.46
CA PRO A 103 34.24 -38.00 -16.81
C PRO A 103 35.72 -37.62 -16.98
N THR A 104 36.00 -36.32 -16.95
CA THR A 104 37.36 -35.80 -16.98
C THR A 104 37.47 -34.59 -16.03
N SER A 105 38.65 -34.01 -15.89
CA SER A 105 38.87 -32.88 -14.99
C SER A 105 39.78 -31.83 -15.60
N VAL A 106 39.59 -30.58 -15.17
CA VAL A 106 40.50 -29.47 -15.49
C VAL A 106 40.87 -28.73 -14.21
N ARG A 107 42.17 -28.48 -14.03
CA ARG A 107 42.72 -27.69 -12.95
C ARG A 107 43.10 -26.30 -13.43
N LEU A 108 42.57 -25.29 -12.75
CA LEU A 108 42.74 -23.87 -13.00
C LEU A 108 43.31 -23.20 -11.74
N LEU A 109 44.34 -22.38 -11.93
CA LEU A 109 44.93 -21.55 -10.89
C LEU A 109 44.54 -20.09 -11.15
N ILE A 110 44.01 -19.43 -10.12
CA ILE A 110 43.72 -17.99 -10.14
C ILE A 110 44.81 -17.32 -9.32
N GLN A 111 45.56 -16.45 -9.97
CA GLN A 111 46.76 -15.83 -9.39
C GLN A 111 46.65 -14.31 -9.41
N LEU A 112 47.10 -13.68 -8.33
CA LEU A 112 47.25 -12.23 -8.22
C LEU A 112 48.73 -11.87 -8.26
N GLN A 113 49.04 -10.74 -8.89
CA GLN A 113 50.38 -10.19 -8.86
C GLN A 113 50.59 -9.40 -7.55
N ARG A 114 51.59 -9.80 -6.77
CA ARG A 114 52.01 -9.12 -5.53
C ARG A 114 53.51 -8.87 -5.59
N ASN A 115 53.92 -7.61 -5.43
CA ASN A 115 55.34 -7.20 -5.46
C ASN A 115 56.11 -7.75 -6.67
N GLY A 116 55.47 -7.75 -7.86
CA GLY A 116 56.04 -8.27 -9.10
C GLY A 116 55.94 -9.79 -9.30
N ASN A 117 55.64 -10.57 -8.26
CA ASN A 117 55.53 -12.03 -8.33
C ASN A 117 54.07 -12.49 -8.45
N TRP A 118 53.85 -13.65 -9.07
CA TRP A 118 52.53 -14.26 -9.17
C TRP A 118 52.28 -15.21 -8.01
N VAL A 119 51.21 -14.96 -7.25
CA VAL A 119 50.80 -15.77 -6.10
C VAL A 119 49.47 -16.43 -6.42
N THR A 120 49.37 -17.75 -6.22
CA THR A 120 48.10 -18.49 -6.37
C THR A 120 47.20 -18.20 -5.18
N GLU A 121 46.05 -17.58 -5.43
CA GLU A 121 45.04 -17.30 -4.41
C GLU A 121 44.00 -18.42 -4.34
N LYS A 122 43.65 -19.02 -5.48
CA LYS A 122 42.74 -20.15 -5.57
C LYS A 122 43.27 -21.19 -6.55
N ASP A 123 43.13 -22.45 -6.16
CA ASP A 123 43.43 -23.63 -6.95
C ASP A 123 42.15 -24.43 -7.07
N VAL A 124 41.62 -24.50 -8.30
CA VAL A 124 40.28 -25.03 -8.55
C VAL A 124 40.38 -26.18 -9.53
N THR A 125 39.81 -27.32 -9.16
CA THR A 125 39.66 -28.47 -10.04
C THR A 125 38.18 -28.68 -10.34
N ILE A 126 37.79 -28.53 -11.61
CA ILE A 126 36.46 -28.89 -12.10
C ILE A 126 36.53 -30.37 -12.51
N ASN A 127 35.74 -31.24 -11.88
CA ASN A 127 35.68 -32.67 -12.15
C ASN A 127 34.24 -33.08 -12.46
N GLY A 128 34.04 -33.81 -13.55
CA GLY A 128 32.75 -34.43 -13.84
C GLY A 128 32.57 -34.76 -15.32
N LYS A 129 31.31 -34.90 -15.71
CA LYS A 129 30.90 -35.11 -17.10
C LYS A 129 29.78 -34.14 -17.47
N THR A 130 30.03 -33.24 -18.42
CA THR A 130 29.00 -32.35 -18.96
C THR A 130 29.17 -32.17 -20.47
N THR A 131 28.05 -32.10 -21.19
CA THR A 131 28.00 -31.76 -22.62
C THR A 131 27.53 -30.33 -22.88
N SER A 132 27.15 -29.60 -21.82
CA SER A 132 26.77 -28.18 -21.86
C SER A 132 27.73 -27.35 -21.02
N GLN A 133 27.72 -26.03 -21.26
CA GLN A 133 28.55 -25.10 -20.52
C GLN A 133 28.28 -25.21 -19.02
N PHE A 134 29.36 -25.29 -18.25
CA PHE A 134 29.34 -25.25 -16.79
C PHE A 134 30.22 -24.09 -16.33
N LEU A 135 29.67 -23.20 -15.51
CA LEU A 135 30.37 -22.07 -14.92
C LEU A 135 30.41 -22.23 -13.40
N ALA A 136 31.56 -21.92 -12.82
CA ALA A 136 31.77 -21.77 -11.39
C ALA A 136 32.32 -20.36 -11.12
N SER A 137 32.19 -19.90 -9.88
CA SER A 137 32.80 -18.63 -9.46
C SER A 137 33.50 -18.78 -8.13
N VAL A 138 34.55 -17.98 -7.93
CA VAL A 138 35.23 -17.87 -6.64
C VAL A 138 35.41 -16.39 -6.28
N ILE A 139 35.44 -16.11 -4.97
CA ILE A 139 35.67 -14.77 -4.43
C ILE A 139 37.11 -14.68 -3.92
N LEU A 140 37.76 -13.54 -4.22
CA LEU A 140 39.07 -13.14 -3.74
C LEU A 140 38.89 -11.92 -2.82
N ASP A 141 39.25 -12.08 -1.54
CA ASP A 141 39.00 -11.05 -0.51
C ASP A 141 40.25 -10.20 -0.18
N ASN A 142 41.45 -10.77 -0.27
CA ASN A 142 42.70 -10.09 0.08
C ASN A 142 43.31 -9.44 -1.17
N LEU A 143 42.75 -8.36 -1.69
CA LEU A 143 43.24 -7.76 -2.94
C LEU A 143 44.56 -6.96 -2.73
N PRO A 144 45.53 -7.01 -3.67
CA PRO A 144 46.74 -6.18 -3.62
C PRO A 144 46.44 -4.68 -3.78
N GLU A 145 47.45 -3.83 -3.51
CA GLU A 145 47.35 -2.41 -3.82
C GLU A 145 47.09 -2.18 -5.32
N ARG A 146 46.20 -1.24 -5.60
CA ARG A 146 45.72 -0.94 -6.96
C ARG A 146 46.72 -0.01 -7.67
N PRO A 147 46.96 -0.17 -8.98
CA PRO A 147 46.43 -1.22 -9.84
C PRO A 147 47.17 -2.54 -9.65
N PHE A 148 46.45 -3.67 -9.73
CA PHE A 148 47.05 -4.99 -9.67
C PHE A 148 46.61 -5.85 -10.85
N ASN A 149 47.43 -6.86 -11.17
CA ASN A 149 47.11 -7.82 -12.22
C ASN A 149 46.57 -9.12 -11.63
N ILE A 150 45.54 -9.65 -12.27
CA ILE A 150 45.01 -10.99 -12.06
C ILE A 150 45.25 -11.83 -13.30
N ARG A 151 45.58 -13.10 -13.13
CA ARG A 151 45.62 -14.05 -14.24
C ARG A 151 45.00 -15.38 -13.90
N MET A 152 44.48 -16.04 -14.93
CA MET A 152 44.03 -17.42 -14.87
C MET A 152 44.99 -18.30 -15.66
N VAL A 153 45.49 -19.34 -15.00
CA VAL A 153 46.46 -20.29 -15.54
C VAL A 153 45.81 -21.66 -15.56
N ARG A 154 45.88 -22.35 -16.69
CA ARG A 154 45.42 -23.73 -16.81
C ARG A 154 46.62 -24.68 -16.69
N GLU A 155 46.54 -25.65 -15.80
CA GLU A 155 47.59 -26.68 -15.67
C GLU A 155 47.32 -27.93 -16.51
N THR A 156 46.05 -28.32 -16.64
CA THR A 156 45.64 -29.49 -17.44
C THR A 156 45.91 -29.25 -18.92
N ALA A 157 46.37 -30.28 -19.65
CA ALA A 157 46.61 -30.19 -21.09
C ALA A 157 45.34 -29.81 -21.87
N ASP A 158 45.53 -29.05 -22.95
CA ASP A 158 44.47 -28.65 -23.87
C ASP A 158 43.91 -29.85 -24.64
N SER A 159 42.64 -29.76 -25.04
CA SER A 159 42.02 -30.73 -25.96
C SER A 159 42.75 -30.70 -27.30
N THR A 160 43.50 -31.75 -27.66
CA THR A 160 44.07 -31.89 -29.02
C THR A 160 43.27 -32.85 -29.92
N PRO A 161 42.68 -33.96 -29.44
CA PRO A 161 41.77 -34.78 -30.22
C PRO A 161 40.31 -34.43 -29.93
N ASP A 162 39.40 -34.61 -30.91
CA ASP A 162 37.94 -34.44 -30.71
C ASP A 162 37.35 -35.37 -29.62
N GLN A 163 38.09 -36.44 -29.29
CA GLN A 163 37.75 -37.37 -28.23
C GLN A 163 37.86 -36.77 -26.83
N LEU A 164 38.69 -35.75 -26.60
CA LEU A 164 38.76 -35.06 -25.31
C LEU A 164 38.18 -33.66 -25.48
N GLN A 165 37.12 -33.36 -24.76
CA GLN A 165 36.55 -32.02 -24.72
C GLN A 165 36.71 -31.47 -23.31
N ASN A 166 37.55 -30.45 -23.18
CA ASN A 166 37.83 -29.79 -21.90
C ASN A 166 38.17 -28.30 -22.10
N LYS A 167 37.57 -27.66 -23.11
CA LYS A 167 37.77 -26.24 -23.41
C LYS A 167 37.35 -25.38 -22.24
N THR A 168 38.30 -24.67 -21.67
CA THR A 168 38.14 -23.80 -20.50
C THR A 168 37.97 -22.35 -20.89
N LEU A 169 37.09 -21.65 -20.19
CA LEU A 169 36.76 -20.26 -20.45
C LEU A 169 36.83 -19.43 -19.17
N TRP A 170 37.36 -18.22 -19.28
CA TRP A 170 37.16 -17.18 -18.29
C TRP A 170 35.98 -16.33 -18.74
N SER A 171 34.84 -16.49 -18.06
CA SER A 171 33.57 -15.87 -18.43
C SER A 171 33.59 -14.37 -18.15
N SER A 172 33.85 -14.01 -16.90
CA SER A 172 33.77 -12.63 -16.41
C SER A 172 34.53 -12.47 -15.10
N TYR A 173 34.74 -11.24 -14.69
CA TYR A 173 35.06 -10.91 -13.31
C TYR A 173 34.15 -9.78 -12.84
N THR A 174 33.77 -9.82 -11.57
CA THR A 174 32.93 -8.81 -10.91
C THR A 174 33.72 -8.13 -9.83
N GLU A 175 33.88 -6.83 -9.97
CA GLU A 175 34.46 -5.94 -8.96
C GLU A 175 33.40 -5.65 -7.90
N ILE A 176 33.65 -6.07 -6.66
CA ILE A 176 32.71 -5.96 -5.55
C ILE A 176 33.20 -4.88 -4.58
N ILE A 177 32.34 -3.92 -4.27
CA ILE A 177 32.52 -2.89 -3.26
C ILE A 177 31.62 -3.22 -2.08
N ASP A 178 32.19 -3.33 -0.88
CA ASP A 178 31.46 -3.55 0.35
C ASP A 178 30.92 -2.20 0.89
N VAL A 179 29.82 -1.71 0.31
CA VAL A 179 29.12 -0.50 0.78
C VAL A 179 28.04 -0.86 1.79
N LYS A 180 28.24 -0.42 3.02
CA LYS A 180 27.21 -0.43 4.07
C LYS A 180 26.23 0.73 3.86
N GLN A 181 25.23 0.52 3.01
CA GLN A 181 24.16 1.51 2.81
C GLN A 181 23.10 1.40 3.89
N CYS A 182 22.94 2.46 4.68
CA CYS A 182 21.75 2.65 5.51
C CYS A 182 20.64 3.25 4.64
N TYR A 183 19.44 2.69 4.73
CA TYR A 183 18.24 3.21 4.08
C TYR A 183 17.30 3.79 5.14
N PRO A 184 17.57 5.01 5.65
CA PRO A 184 16.76 5.61 6.71
C PRO A 184 15.34 5.86 6.21
N ASN A 185 14.35 5.62 7.06
CA ASN A 185 12.93 5.81 6.75
C ASN A 185 12.39 4.97 5.59
N THR A 186 13.16 4.02 5.08
CA THR A 186 12.73 3.16 3.97
C THR A 186 12.69 1.73 4.46
N ALA A 187 11.51 1.14 4.39
CA ALA A 187 11.30 -0.24 4.76
C ALA A 187 11.73 -1.14 3.59
N ILE A 188 12.68 -2.03 3.83
CA ILE A 188 13.34 -2.85 2.80
C ILE A 188 13.40 -4.31 3.22
N VAL A 189 13.29 -5.20 2.23
CA VAL A 189 13.63 -6.61 2.36
C VAL A 189 14.80 -6.87 1.43
N GLY A 190 15.92 -7.34 1.96
CA GLY A 190 16.98 -7.98 1.20
C GLY A 190 16.69 -9.47 1.08
N LEU A 191 16.79 -10.02 -0.13
CA LEU A 191 16.64 -11.46 -0.38
C LEU A 191 17.88 -11.99 -1.10
N GLN A 192 18.52 -13.00 -0.52
CA GLN A 192 19.61 -13.75 -1.12
C GLN A 192 19.13 -15.16 -1.39
N VAL A 193 19.38 -15.64 -2.60
CA VAL A 193 18.85 -16.91 -3.09
C VAL A 193 19.99 -17.69 -3.73
N ASP A 194 20.09 -18.97 -3.38
CA ASP A 194 21.04 -19.88 -4.02
C ASP A 194 20.62 -20.16 -5.47
N ALA A 195 21.55 -19.92 -6.40
CA ALA A 195 21.33 -20.03 -7.83
C ALA A 195 21.04 -21.49 -8.26
N GLU A 196 21.56 -22.48 -7.54
CA GLU A 196 21.32 -23.90 -7.84
C GLU A 196 19.85 -24.28 -7.72
N GLN A 197 19.08 -23.61 -6.85
CA GLN A 197 17.68 -23.96 -6.61
C GLN A 197 16.70 -23.41 -7.65
N PHE A 198 17.03 -22.31 -8.32
CA PHE A 198 16.04 -21.57 -9.11
C PHE A 198 16.21 -21.73 -10.63
N GLY A 199 17.25 -22.42 -11.11
CA GLY A 199 17.28 -23.01 -12.47
C GLY A 199 16.90 -22.09 -13.64
N GLY A 200 17.20 -20.79 -13.56
CA GLY A 200 16.85 -19.80 -14.58
C GLY A 200 15.37 -19.34 -14.61
N GLN A 201 14.52 -19.79 -13.69
CA GLN A 201 13.14 -19.30 -13.56
C GLN A 201 13.08 -17.91 -12.93
N GLN A 202 12.17 -17.07 -13.44
CA GLN A 202 11.91 -15.75 -12.89
C GLN A 202 11.21 -15.90 -11.54
N MET A 203 11.87 -15.44 -10.47
CA MET A 203 11.37 -15.49 -9.11
C MET A 203 10.32 -14.38 -8.88
N THR A 204 9.18 -14.75 -8.31
CA THR A 204 8.18 -13.78 -7.79
C THR A 204 8.26 -13.75 -6.27
N VAL A 205 8.25 -12.55 -5.67
CA VAL A 205 8.25 -12.38 -4.21
C VAL A 205 7.03 -11.58 -3.78
N ASN A 206 6.26 -12.11 -2.83
CA ASN A 206 5.09 -11.47 -2.23
C ASN A 206 5.33 -11.21 -0.75
N TYR A 207 4.78 -10.12 -0.24
CA TYR A 207 4.97 -9.68 1.15
C TYR A 207 3.62 -9.41 1.80
N HIS A 208 3.36 -10.06 2.93
CA HIS A 208 2.21 -9.76 3.78
C HIS A 208 2.69 -9.00 5.02
N ILE A 209 2.46 -7.70 5.03
CA ILE A 209 3.02 -6.77 6.01
C ILE A 209 1.93 -5.93 6.66
N ARG A 210 2.12 -5.61 7.94
CA ARG A 210 1.46 -4.47 8.57
C ARG A 210 2.13 -3.19 8.09
N GLY A 211 1.31 -2.22 7.74
CA GLY A 211 1.73 -0.94 7.20
C GLY A 211 2.47 -0.05 8.19
N ARG A 212 2.53 1.24 7.83
CA ARG A 212 3.29 2.25 8.57
C ARG A 212 2.78 2.42 10.01
N ILE A 213 3.71 2.69 10.92
CA ILE A 213 3.40 3.20 12.26
C ILE A 213 3.02 4.68 12.09
N ILE A 214 1.80 5.01 12.50
CA ILE A 214 1.20 6.34 12.35
C ILE A 214 0.91 6.95 13.72
N GLN A 215 0.58 8.24 13.74
CA GLN A 215 0.15 8.92 14.96
C GLN A 215 -1.34 8.65 15.21
N VAL A 216 -1.66 8.06 16.35
CA VAL A 216 -3.02 7.76 16.80
C VAL A 216 -3.28 8.39 18.18
N PRO A 217 -4.54 8.57 18.62
CA PRO A 217 -4.85 9.08 19.96
C PRO A 217 -4.15 8.30 21.05
N SER A 218 -3.62 9.01 22.03
CA SER A 218 -2.98 8.42 23.21
C SER A 218 -3.89 7.42 23.93
N ASN A 219 -5.20 7.69 23.94
CA ASN A 219 -6.23 6.88 24.60
C ASN A 219 -6.82 5.74 23.74
N TYR A 220 -6.37 5.58 22.50
CA TYR A 220 -6.82 4.56 21.56
C TYR A 220 -5.93 3.31 21.60
N ASP A 221 -6.56 2.13 21.69
CA ASP A 221 -5.92 0.83 21.48
C ASP A 221 -6.26 0.36 20.04
N PRO A 222 -5.30 0.39 19.10
CA PRO A 222 -5.56 0.06 17.70
C PRO A 222 -5.76 -1.43 17.44
N GLU A 223 -5.28 -2.31 18.31
CA GLU A 223 -5.47 -3.76 18.16
C GLU A 223 -6.89 -4.14 18.58
N LYS A 224 -7.33 -3.64 19.74
CA LYS A 224 -8.67 -3.90 20.27
C LYS A 224 -9.73 -2.96 19.71
N ARG A 225 -9.31 -1.85 19.08
CA ARG A 225 -10.16 -0.78 18.57
C ARG A 225 -11.03 -0.13 19.66
N THR A 226 -10.43 0.08 20.82
CA THR A 226 -11.12 0.64 21.99
C THR A 226 -10.52 1.98 22.42
N TYR A 227 -11.35 2.82 23.02
CA TYR A 227 -10.98 4.17 23.46
C TYR A 227 -11.20 4.27 24.97
N SER A 228 -10.22 4.79 25.70
CA SER A 228 -10.20 4.76 27.16
C SER A 228 -10.21 6.17 27.77
N GLY A 229 -11.29 6.55 28.46
CA GLY A 229 -11.45 7.89 29.02
C GLY A 229 -11.57 9.00 27.97
N ILE A 230 -11.50 10.26 28.43
CA ILE A 230 -11.60 11.44 27.57
C ILE A 230 -10.24 11.69 26.93
N TRP A 231 -10.23 11.87 25.61
CA TRP A 231 -9.01 12.21 24.88
C TRP A 231 -8.62 13.68 25.08
N ASP A 232 -7.36 13.93 25.43
CA ASP A 232 -6.79 15.26 25.66
C ASP A 232 -6.19 15.90 24.38
N GLY A 233 -6.29 15.21 23.24
CA GLY A 233 -5.71 15.65 21.98
C GLY A 233 -4.26 15.22 21.74
N SER A 234 -3.64 14.47 22.66
CA SER A 234 -2.26 13.96 22.51
C SER A 234 -2.22 12.70 21.63
N LEU A 235 -1.13 12.53 20.88
CA LEU A 235 -0.94 11.41 19.95
C LEU A 235 0.21 10.51 20.40
N LYS A 236 0.15 9.24 20.03
CA LYS A 236 1.21 8.25 20.20
C LYS A 236 1.46 7.50 18.89
N PRO A 237 2.70 7.03 18.63
CA PRO A 237 2.99 6.17 17.50
C PRO A 237 2.40 4.77 17.70
N ALA A 238 1.61 4.29 16.74
CA ALA A 238 1.17 2.90 16.67
C ALA A 238 0.76 2.51 15.25
N TYR A 239 0.80 1.21 14.93
CA TYR A 239 0.15 0.70 13.72
C TYR A 239 -1.37 0.78 13.85
N SER A 240 -2.05 1.29 12.82
CA SER A 240 -3.50 1.23 12.70
C SER A 240 -3.90 1.23 11.23
N ASN A 241 -5.00 0.55 10.94
CA ASN A 241 -5.69 0.59 9.65
C ASN A 241 -7.07 1.24 9.76
N ASN A 242 -7.27 2.08 10.80
CA ASN A 242 -8.42 2.97 10.88
C ASN A 242 -8.23 4.12 9.87
N PRO A 243 -9.14 4.27 8.88
CA PRO A 243 -8.98 5.23 7.80
C PRO A 243 -8.80 6.69 8.25
N ALA A 244 -9.40 7.09 9.38
CA ALA A 244 -9.31 8.46 9.87
C ALA A 244 -7.88 8.81 10.30
N TRP A 245 -7.20 7.89 10.99
CA TRP A 245 -5.81 8.08 11.40
C TRP A 245 -4.83 7.88 10.25
N CYS A 246 -5.13 6.97 9.31
CA CYS A 246 -4.38 6.88 8.06
C CYS A 246 -4.46 8.21 7.26
N LEU A 247 -5.63 8.85 7.23
CA LEU A 247 -5.81 10.16 6.59
C LEU A 247 -5.06 11.26 7.34
N TRP A 248 -5.15 11.32 8.66
CA TRP A 248 -4.39 12.26 9.49
C TRP A 248 -2.89 12.22 9.18
N ASP A 249 -2.31 11.01 9.13
CA ASP A 249 -0.90 10.81 8.82
C ASP A 249 -0.57 11.26 7.39
N MET A 250 -1.39 10.91 6.39
CA MET A 250 -1.20 11.37 5.01
C MET A 250 -1.27 12.90 4.89
N LEU A 251 -2.15 13.57 5.63
CA LEU A 251 -2.30 15.03 5.57
C LEU A 251 -1.15 15.76 6.27
N THR A 252 -0.70 15.26 7.42
CA THR A 252 0.23 15.98 8.29
C THR A 252 1.69 15.59 8.11
N HIS A 253 1.99 14.46 7.44
CA HIS A 253 3.36 14.00 7.35
C HIS A 253 4.19 14.82 6.33
N PRO A 254 5.36 15.35 6.72
CA PRO A 254 6.13 16.29 5.88
C PRO A 254 6.90 15.61 4.73
N ARG A 255 7.14 14.29 4.78
CA ARG A 255 7.99 13.61 3.78
C ARG A 255 7.23 13.13 2.54
N TYR A 256 6.21 12.30 2.73
CA TYR A 256 5.41 11.69 1.66
C TYR A 256 3.98 12.23 1.59
N GLY A 257 3.54 12.92 2.64
CA GLY A 257 2.19 13.44 2.76
C GLY A 257 2.09 14.92 2.38
N MET A 258 1.01 15.55 2.82
CA MET A 258 0.74 16.98 2.59
C MET A 258 1.32 17.88 3.69
N GLY A 259 2.14 17.34 4.60
CA GLY A 259 2.63 18.04 5.79
C GLY A 259 3.50 19.27 5.52
N LYS A 260 4.00 19.43 4.29
CA LYS A 260 4.70 20.67 3.87
C LYS A 260 3.75 21.84 3.61
N ARG A 261 2.45 21.57 3.42
CA ARG A 261 1.41 22.55 3.09
C ARG A 261 0.33 22.64 4.16
N LEU A 262 0.03 21.54 4.83
CA LEU A 262 -0.93 21.45 5.93
C LEU A 262 -0.20 21.03 7.19
N GLY A 263 -0.14 21.92 8.18
CA GLY A 263 0.32 21.59 9.51
C GLY A 263 -0.75 20.81 10.30
N ALA A 264 -0.35 20.23 11.42
CA ALA A 264 -1.30 19.55 12.33
C ALA A 264 -2.39 20.50 12.88
N ALA A 265 -2.13 21.80 12.93
CA ALA A 265 -3.11 22.81 13.34
C ALA A 265 -4.16 23.10 12.25
N ASP A 266 -3.84 22.82 10.98
CA ASP A 266 -4.73 23.09 9.84
C ASP A 266 -5.73 21.95 9.61
N VAL A 267 -5.64 20.85 10.36
CA VAL A 267 -6.49 19.66 10.22
C VAL A 267 -7.28 19.44 11.49
N ASP A 268 -8.59 19.29 11.38
CA ASP A 268 -9.48 19.06 12.51
C ASP A 268 -9.38 17.61 13.02
N LYS A 269 -8.46 17.39 13.97
CA LYS A 269 -8.29 16.09 14.62
C LYS A 269 -9.48 15.64 15.45
N TRP A 270 -10.35 16.56 15.88
CA TRP A 270 -11.51 16.24 16.71
C TRP A 270 -12.64 15.64 15.86
N ALA A 271 -12.89 16.22 14.68
CA ALA A 271 -13.77 15.61 13.68
C ALA A 271 -13.27 14.21 13.29
N LEU A 272 -11.98 14.07 12.99
CA LEU A 272 -11.38 12.77 12.67
C LEU A 272 -11.48 11.76 13.82
N TYR A 273 -11.39 12.21 15.08
CA TYR A 273 -11.58 11.34 16.24
C TYR A 273 -13.00 10.76 16.31
N ALA A 274 -14.03 11.58 16.10
CA ALA A 274 -15.42 11.11 16.07
C ALA A 274 -15.67 10.13 14.91
N ILE A 275 -15.09 10.42 13.74
CA ILE A 275 -15.13 9.54 12.56
C ILE A 275 -14.43 8.22 12.84
N ALA A 276 -13.24 8.27 13.47
CA ALA A 276 -12.47 7.08 13.82
C ALA A 276 -13.25 6.13 14.73
N GLN A 277 -13.93 6.67 15.74
CA GLN A 277 -14.80 5.90 16.62
C GLN A 277 -15.95 5.22 15.87
N TYR A 278 -16.54 5.91 14.88
CA TYR A 278 -17.58 5.32 14.03
C TYR A 278 -17.03 4.20 13.15
N CYS A 279 -15.84 4.38 12.56
CA CYS A 279 -15.16 3.36 11.76
C CYS A 279 -14.83 2.08 12.55
N ASP A 280 -14.49 2.23 13.83
CA ASP A 280 -14.13 1.11 14.72
C ASP A 280 -15.32 0.35 15.31
N GLN A 281 -16.56 0.83 15.13
CA GLN A 281 -17.74 0.14 15.63
C GLN A 281 -17.84 -1.27 15.03
N THR A 282 -18.12 -2.25 15.89
CA THR A 282 -18.34 -3.63 15.47
C THR A 282 -19.68 -3.77 14.77
N VAL A 283 -19.67 -4.29 13.54
CA VAL A 283 -20.85 -4.55 12.71
C VAL A 283 -20.85 -6.00 12.20
N PRO A 284 -22.00 -6.56 11.83
CA PRO A 284 -22.05 -7.88 11.19
C PRO A 284 -21.24 -7.92 9.90
N ASP A 285 -20.48 -9.00 9.71
CA ASP A 285 -19.64 -9.22 8.51
C ASP A 285 -20.43 -9.81 7.31
N GLY A 286 -21.68 -10.23 7.54
CA GLY A 286 -22.54 -10.88 6.53
C GLY A 286 -22.38 -12.41 6.47
N PHE A 287 -21.48 -13.00 7.26
CA PHE A 287 -21.19 -14.43 7.32
C PHE A 287 -21.42 -15.05 8.71
N GLY A 288 -22.09 -14.31 9.61
CA GLY A 288 -22.41 -14.74 10.98
C GLY A 288 -21.38 -14.32 12.03
N GLY A 289 -20.35 -13.58 11.63
CA GLY A 289 -19.37 -12.95 12.52
C GLY A 289 -19.56 -11.44 12.59
N THR A 290 -18.53 -10.78 13.11
CA THR A 290 -18.48 -9.32 13.21
C THR A 290 -17.13 -8.79 12.79
N GLU A 291 -17.12 -7.59 12.23
CA GLU A 291 -15.92 -6.87 11.82
C GLU A 291 -16.03 -5.38 12.17
N PRO A 292 -14.93 -4.62 12.15
CA PRO A 292 -14.99 -3.17 12.24
C PRO A 292 -15.78 -2.60 11.05
N ARG A 293 -16.55 -1.54 11.28
CA ARG A 293 -17.40 -0.92 10.26
C ARG A 293 -16.62 -0.56 8.99
N MET A 294 -15.47 0.07 9.17
CA MET A 294 -14.58 0.53 8.10
C MET A 294 -13.12 0.26 8.47
N THR A 295 -12.41 -0.41 7.56
CA THR A 295 -10.95 -0.57 7.61
C THR A 295 -10.33 -0.06 6.32
N PHE A 296 -9.05 0.28 6.37
CA PHE A 296 -8.36 0.86 5.23
C PHE A 296 -6.94 0.34 5.11
N ASN A 297 -6.70 -0.43 4.06
CA ASN A 297 -5.41 -1.03 3.73
C ASN A 297 -5.09 -0.69 2.26
N ALA A 298 -4.48 0.47 2.03
CA ALA A 298 -4.12 0.93 0.69
C ALA A 298 -2.61 0.93 0.47
N TYR A 299 -2.19 0.60 -0.74
CA TYR A 299 -0.80 0.70 -1.18
C TYR A 299 -0.66 1.81 -2.24
N LEU A 300 0.00 2.91 -1.85
CA LEU A 300 0.21 4.08 -2.71
C LEU A 300 1.57 3.99 -3.41
N SER A 301 1.57 3.48 -4.65
CA SER A 301 2.79 3.25 -5.43
C SER A 301 3.06 4.28 -6.53
N GLN A 302 2.05 5.07 -6.89
CA GLN A 302 2.12 6.03 -7.99
C GLN A 302 1.83 7.45 -7.51
N GLN A 303 2.48 8.42 -8.15
CA GLN A 303 2.20 9.83 -7.90
C GLN A 303 0.82 10.19 -8.46
N ARG A 304 -0.04 10.72 -7.59
CA ARG A 304 -1.40 11.17 -7.93
C ARG A 304 -1.63 12.59 -7.42
N LYS A 305 -2.67 13.25 -7.91
CA LYS A 305 -3.05 14.58 -7.42
C LYS A 305 -3.50 14.44 -5.95
N ALA A 306 -3.08 15.40 -5.14
CA ALA A 306 -3.38 15.44 -3.71
C ALA A 306 -4.89 15.34 -3.43
N TRP A 307 -5.70 16.09 -4.19
CA TRP A 307 -7.16 16.07 -4.04
C TRP A 307 -7.78 14.70 -4.32
N ASP A 308 -7.32 14.00 -5.36
CA ASP A 308 -7.81 12.66 -5.71
C ASP A 308 -7.50 11.67 -4.57
N VAL A 309 -6.30 11.73 -4.01
CA VAL A 309 -5.91 10.89 -2.86
C VAL A 309 -6.75 11.24 -1.63
N LEU A 310 -6.93 12.52 -1.31
CA LEU A 310 -7.81 12.95 -0.21
C LEU A 310 -9.24 12.41 -0.39
N SER A 311 -9.79 12.56 -1.60
CA SER A 311 -11.12 12.08 -1.94
C SER A 311 -11.25 10.56 -1.79
N ASP A 312 -10.22 9.79 -2.13
CA ASP A 312 -10.22 8.33 -1.97
C ASP A 312 -10.21 7.88 -0.50
N PHE A 313 -9.47 8.58 0.37
CA PHE A 313 -9.54 8.32 1.81
C PHE A 313 -10.91 8.70 2.38
N CYS A 314 -11.45 9.83 1.93
CA CYS A 314 -12.75 10.32 2.36
C CYS A 314 -13.90 9.39 1.92
N SER A 315 -13.84 8.83 0.70
CA SER A 315 -14.84 7.89 0.20
C SER A 315 -14.89 6.60 1.01
N ALA A 316 -13.74 6.10 1.49
CA ALA A 316 -13.67 4.92 2.36
C ALA A 316 -14.40 5.12 3.70
N MET A 317 -14.51 6.36 4.18
CA MET A 317 -15.18 6.73 5.43
C MET A 317 -16.59 7.29 5.24
N ARG A 318 -17.03 7.48 3.99
CA ARG A 318 -18.25 8.24 3.64
C ARG A 318 -18.23 9.64 4.22
N CYS A 319 -17.09 10.31 4.12
CA CYS A 319 -16.96 11.70 4.57
C CYS A 319 -16.67 12.63 3.40
N MET A 320 -16.94 13.91 3.62
CA MET A 320 -16.60 15.01 2.74
C MET A 320 -15.61 15.94 3.44
N PRO A 321 -14.47 16.27 2.80
CA PRO A 321 -13.56 17.28 3.32
C PRO A 321 -14.15 18.69 3.10
N VAL A 322 -14.14 19.52 4.13
CA VAL A 322 -14.67 20.88 4.12
C VAL A 322 -13.63 21.85 4.68
N TRP A 323 -13.36 22.94 3.97
CA TRP A 323 -12.55 24.02 4.50
C TRP A 323 -13.44 25.00 5.28
N SER A 324 -13.27 25.06 6.60
CA SER A 324 -14.08 25.92 7.48
C SER A 324 -13.66 27.40 7.46
N GLY A 325 -12.64 27.74 6.67
CA GLY A 325 -11.99 29.05 6.67
C GLY A 325 -10.74 29.12 7.55
N GLN A 326 -10.61 28.21 8.52
CA GLN A 326 -9.43 28.10 9.39
C GLN A 326 -8.76 26.73 9.29
N THR A 327 -9.56 25.67 9.27
CA THR A 327 -9.07 24.29 9.27
C THR A 327 -9.81 23.45 8.24
N LEU A 328 -9.15 22.39 7.79
CA LEU A 328 -9.76 21.30 7.04
C LEU A 328 -10.49 20.39 8.02
N THR A 329 -11.82 20.44 8.00
CA THR A 329 -12.70 19.58 8.78
C THR A 329 -13.37 18.52 7.90
N PHE A 330 -13.98 17.53 8.53
CA PHE A 330 -14.54 16.36 7.85
C PHE A 330 -15.95 16.11 8.33
N VAL A 331 -16.86 16.03 7.37
CA VAL A 331 -18.27 15.75 7.61
C VAL A 331 -18.52 14.32 7.19
N GLN A 332 -18.94 13.46 8.11
CA GLN A 332 -19.25 12.06 7.80
C GLN A 332 -20.76 11.86 7.68
N ASP A 333 -21.17 11.11 6.66
CA ASP A 333 -22.52 10.58 6.56
C ASP A 333 -22.74 9.49 7.62
N ARG A 334 -23.39 9.90 8.71
CA ARG A 334 -23.79 9.04 9.83
C ARG A 334 -25.06 9.62 10.47
N PRO A 335 -25.89 8.77 11.12
CA PRO A 335 -27.05 9.24 11.87
C PRO A 335 -26.66 10.35 12.86
N SER A 336 -27.33 11.49 12.75
CA SER A 336 -27.11 12.68 13.56
C SER A 336 -28.45 13.36 13.84
N ASP A 337 -28.52 14.18 14.88
CA ASP A 337 -29.73 14.89 15.23
C ASP A 337 -29.98 16.08 14.29
N VAL A 338 -31.26 16.42 14.12
CA VAL A 338 -31.67 17.62 13.38
C VAL A 338 -31.20 18.86 14.13
N VAL A 339 -30.46 19.71 13.42
CA VAL A 339 -29.93 20.96 13.98
C VAL A 339 -31.01 22.05 14.01
N TRP A 340 -31.85 22.12 12.98
CA TRP A 340 -32.88 23.15 12.89
C TRP A 340 -34.04 22.80 11.94
N PRO A 341 -35.29 23.14 12.29
CA PRO A 341 -36.43 23.11 11.38
C PRO A 341 -36.62 24.46 10.67
N TYR A 342 -36.74 24.45 9.35
CA TYR A 342 -37.04 25.63 8.53
C TYR A 342 -38.49 25.61 8.06
N THR A 343 -39.20 26.71 8.31
CA THR A 343 -40.59 26.91 7.88
C THR A 343 -40.67 27.88 6.69
N ASN A 344 -41.82 27.97 6.01
CA ASN A 344 -42.01 28.97 4.95
C ASN A 344 -41.81 30.41 5.43
N SER A 345 -42.05 30.68 6.72
CA SER A 345 -41.76 31.99 7.30
C SER A 345 -40.27 32.28 7.33
N ASP A 346 -39.41 31.26 7.39
CA ASP A 346 -37.96 31.42 7.51
C ASP A 346 -37.23 31.69 6.21
N VAL A 347 -37.84 31.28 5.11
CA VAL A 347 -37.27 31.34 3.77
C VAL A 347 -37.59 32.68 3.12
N VAL A 348 -36.59 33.23 2.45
CA VAL A 348 -36.76 34.39 1.58
C VAL A 348 -37.47 33.94 0.31
N VAL A 349 -38.65 34.51 0.11
CA VAL A 349 -39.45 34.29 -1.10
C VAL A 349 -38.81 34.99 -2.29
N ASP A 350 -38.72 34.31 -3.43
CA ASP A 350 -38.20 34.88 -4.67
C ASP A 350 -39.18 35.88 -5.32
N ASP A 351 -38.75 36.49 -6.44
CA ASP A 351 -39.58 37.42 -7.23
C ASP A 351 -40.87 36.79 -7.80
N ASN A 352 -40.96 35.45 -7.83
CA ASN A 352 -42.12 34.69 -8.31
C ASN A 352 -43.03 34.20 -7.17
N GLY A 353 -42.76 34.56 -5.92
CA GLY A 353 -43.55 34.11 -4.78
C GLY A 353 -43.19 32.70 -4.26
N VAL A 354 -42.08 32.11 -4.69
CA VAL A 354 -41.64 30.76 -4.32
C VAL A 354 -40.51 30.81 -3.30
N GLY A 355 -40.71 30.17 -2.14
CA GLY A 355 -39.68 30.01 -1.11
C GLY A 355 -38.82 28.76 -1.33
N PHE A 356 -39.44 27.59 -1.21
CA PHE A 356 -38.77 26.30 -1.43
C PHE A 356 -38.92 25.85 -2.88
N ARG A 357 -37.81 25.48 -3.53
CA ARG A 357 -37.81 24.91 -4.88
C ARG A 357 -37.37 23.46 -4.83
N TYR A 358 -38.21 22.57 -5.36
CA TYR A 358 -37.94 21.14 -5.39
C TYR A 358 -37.48 20.71 -6.78
N SER A 359 -36.41 19.93 -6.82
CA SER A 359 -36.00 19.18 -8.00
C SER A 359 -35.87 17.70 -7.67
N PHE A 360 -36.03 16.85 -8.69
CA PHE A 360 -36.05 15.40 -8.51
C PHE A 360 -34.92 14.75 -9.31
N SER A 361 -34.30 13.72 -8.73
CA SER A 361 -33.29 12.93 -9.43
C SER A 361 -33.93 12.12 -10.57
N ALA A 362 -33.25 12.05 -11.72
CA ALA A 362 -33.75 11.30 -12.85
C ALA A 362 -33.71 9.79 -12.56
N LEU A 363 -34.69 9.04 -13.07
CA LEU A 363 -34.79 7.60 -12.84
C LEU A 363 -33.53 6.84 -13.29
N LYS A 364 -32.89 7.28 -14.37
CA LYS A 364 -31.65 6.69 -14.91
C LYS A 364 -30.45 6.78 -13.95
N ASP A 365 -30.46 7.75 -13.03
CA ASP A 365 -29.39 7.96 -12.06
C ASP A 365 -29.62 7.10 -10.80
N ARG A 366 -30.75 6.39 -10.72
CA ARG A 366 -31.09 5.48 -9.62
C ARG A 366 -30.56 4.08 -9.93
N HIS A 367 -29.41 3.76 -9.36
CA HIS A 367 -28.80 2.44 -9.50
C HIS A 367 -29.51 1.41 -8.62
N THR A 368 -29.76 0.24 -9.18
CA THR A 368 -30.43 -0.88 -8.50
C THR A 368 -29.51 -2.07 -8.26
N ALA A 369 -28.33 -2.05 -8.89
CA ALA A 369 -27.25 -3.01 -8.73
C ALA A 369 -25.89 -2.29 -8.72
N VAL A 370 -24.95 -2.77 -7.92
CA VAL A 370 -23.58 -2.24 -7.84
C VAL A 370 -22.57 -3.39 -7.83
N GLU A 371 -21.61 -3.35 -8.74
CA GLU A 371 -20.39 -4.16 -8.70
C GLU A 371 -19.29 -3.39 -7.97
N VAL A 372 -18.87 -3.89 -6.81
CA VAL A 372 -17.86 -3.27 -5.95
C VAL A 372 -16.57 -4.08 -5.99
N ASN A 373 -15.51 -3.51 -6.55
CA ASN A 373 -14.20 -4.13 -6.51
C ASN A 373 -13.51 -3.86 -5.17
N TYR A 374 -12.88 -4.89 -4.60
CA TYR A 374 -12.09 -4.82 -3.37
C TYR A 374 -10.88 -5.74 -3.46
N THR A 375 -9.88 -5.52 -2.61
CA THR A 375 -8.69 -6.39 -2.54
C THR A 375 -8.99 -7.57 -1.61
N ASP A 376 -8.93 -8.79 -2.10
CA ASP A 376 -9.39 -9.97 -1.38
C ASP A 376 -8.23 -10.77 -0.75
N PRO A 377 -8.10 -10.77 0.59
CA PRO A 377 -7.06 -11.54 1.28
C PRO A 377 -7.20 -13.06 1.09
N GLN A 378 -8.41 -13.57 0.85
CA GLN A 378 -8.67 -15.01 0.63
C GLN A 378 -8.29 -15.43 -0.79
N ASN A 379 -8.35 -14.49 -1.75
CA ASN A 379 -7.90 -14.69 -3.13
C ASN A 379 -6.46 -14.16 -3.36
N GLY A 380 -5.59 -14.33 -2.37
CA GLY A 380 -4.16 -13.99 -2.50
C GLY A 380 -3.89 -12.49 -2.72
N TRP A 381 -4.72 -11.61 -2.16
CA TRP A 381 -4.64 -10.15 -2.30
C TRP A 381 -4.87 -9.64 -3.72
N GLN A 382 -5.55 -10.43 -4.56
CA GLN A 382 -6.01 -9.99 -5.88
C GLN A 382 -7.34 -9.23 -5.78
N THR A 383 -7.69 -8.51 -6.84
CA THR A 383 -8.99 -7.82 -6.91
C THR A 383 -10.10 -8.85 -7.09
N SER A 384 -11.09 -8.82 -6.20
CA SER A 384 -12.36 -9.54 -6.32
C SER A 384 -13.50 -8.53 -6.45
N THR A 385 -14.62 -8.95 -7.04
CA THR A 385 -15.81 -8.11 -7.23
C THR A 385 -16.96 -8.65 -6.39
N GLU A 386 -17.58 -7.80 -5.58
CA GLU A 386 -18.84 -8.10 -4.88
C GLU A 386 -20.01 -7.49 -5.64
N LEU A 387 -20.99 -8.30 -6.01
CA LEU A 387 -22.24 -7.83 -6.61
C LEU A 387 -23.28 -7.61 -5.51
N VAL A 388 -23.79 -6.38 -5.42
CA VAL A 388 -24.88 -6.00 -4.52
C VAL A 388 -26.08 -5.63 -5.36
N GLU A 389 -27.24 -6.23 -5.07
CA GLU A 389 -28.48 -5.99 -5.82
C GLU A 389 -29.63 -5.76 -4.84
N ASP A 390 -30.55 -4.86 -5.21
CA ASP A 390 -31.81 -4.64 -4.49
C ASP A 390 -32.96 -5.25 -5.31
N PRO A 391 -33.46 -6.45 -4.94
CA PRO A 391 -34.47 -7.15 -5.74
C PRO A 391 -35.78 -6.37 -5.90
N GLU A 392 -36.20 -5.63 -4.87
CA GLU A 392 -37.43 -4.84 -4.90
C GLU A 392 -37.29 -3.66 -5.87
N ALA A 393 -36.14 -2.97 -5.82
CA ALA A 393 -35.85 -1.89 -6.74
C ALA A 393 -35.69 -2.41 -8.18
N ILE A 394 -35.10 -3.58 -8.40
CA ILE A 394 -34.98 -4.21 -9.72
C ILE A 394 -36.35 -4.56 -10.29
N LEU A 395 -37.23 -5.14 -9.48
CA LEU A 395 -38.61 -5.45 -9.90
C LEU A 395 -39.38 -4.20 -10.31
N ARG A 396 -39.14 -3.07 -9.63
CA ARG A 396 -39.86 -1.81 -9.85
C ARG A 396 -39.28 -0.96 -10.98
N TYR A 397 -37.96 -0.88 -11.10
CA TYR A 397 -37.26 0.08 -11.98
C TYR A 397 -36.41 -0.59 -13.06
N GLY A 398 -36.27 -1.91 -13.02
CA GLY A 398 -35.33 -2.65 -13.86
C GLY A 398 -33.90 -2.63 -13.29
N ARG A 399 -33.03 -3.42 -13.92
CA ARG A 399 -31.63 -3.54 -13.50
C ARG A 399 -30.80 -2.39 -14.07
N ASN A 400 -30.24 -1.58 -13.19
CA ASN A 400 -29.32 -0.47 -13.50
C ASN A 400 -28.03 -0.67 -12.70
N LEU A 401 -26.95 -1.01 -13.41
CA LEU A 401 -25.68 -1.43 -12.82
C LEU A 401 -24.68 -0.26 -12.78
N LEU A 402 -24.16 0.01 -11.58
CA LEU A 402 -22.97 0.84 -11.38
C LEU A 402 -21.75 -0.04 -11.09
N LYS A 403 -20.57 0.34 -11.59
CA LYS A 403 -19.30 -0.26 -11.20
C LYS A 403 -18.52 0.73 -10.36
N MET A 404 -18.02 0.30 -9.21
CA MET A 404 -17.22 1.14 -8.32
C MET A 404 -16.05 0.38 -7.73
N ASP A 405 -15.00 1.10 -7.38
CA ASP A 405 -13.83 0.57 -6.69
C ASP A 405 -13.87 1.03 -5.22
N ALA A 406 -13.86 0.07 -4.28
CA ALA A 406 -13.75 0.37 -2.86
C ALA A 406 -12.27 0.50 -2.48
N PHE A 407 -11.74 1.71 -2.60
CA PHE A 407 -10.32 1.99 -2.36
C PHE A 407 -9.89 1.61 -0.92
N GLY A 408 -8.81 0.83 -0.80
CA GLY A 408 -8.29 0.35 0.48
C GLY A 408 -9.17 -0.68 1.19
N CYS A 409 -10.26 -1.15 0.57
CA CYS A 409 -11.15 -2.14 1.15
C CYS A 409 -10.56 -3.55 1.01
N THR A 410 -10.47 -4.27 2.13
CA THR A 410 -10.01 -5.66 2.17
C THR A 410 -11.02 -6.66 2.73
N SER A 411 -12.25 -6.21 2.95
CA SER A 411 -13.34 -7.06 3.44
C SER A 411 -14.49 -7.06 2.44
N ARG A 412 -14.97 -8.27 2.14
CA ARG A 412 -16.18 -8.46 1.34
C ARG A 412 -17.40 -7.81 2.00
N GLY A 413 -17.51 -7.89 3.33
CA GLY A 413 -18.61 -7.27 4.08
C GLY A 413 -18.60 -5.75 3.99
N GLN A 414 -17.43 -5.13 4.08
CA GLN A 414 -17.26 -3.69 3.86
C GLN A 414 -17.61 -3.28 2.42
N ALA A 415 -17.17 -4.06 1.42
CA ALA A 415 -17.52 -3.82 0.01
C ALA A 415 -19.05 -3.92 -0.22
N HIS A 416 -19.70 -4.94 0.34
CA HIS A 416 -21.14 -5.11 0.28
C HIS A 416 -21.89 -3.93 0.93
N ARG A 417 -21.47 -3.49 2.12
CA ARG A 417 -22.05 -2.31 2.79
C ARG A 417 -21.87 -1.02 1.99
N ALA A 418 -20.76 -0.89 1.26
CA ALA A 418 -20.50 0.27 0.41
C ALA A 418 -21.43 0.27 -0.82
N GLY A 419 -21.60 -0.87 -1.48
CA GLY A 419 -22.56 -1.01 -2.59
C GLY A 419 -24.00 -0.78 -2.15
N LEU A 420 -24.40 -1.35 -1.00
CA LEU A 420 -25.74 -1.13 -0.44
C LEU A 420 -26.00 0.34 -0.11
N TRP A 421 -24.99 1.03 0.44
CA TRP A 421 -25.08 2.46 0.71
C TRP A 421 -25.37 3.26 -0.56
N VAL A 422 -24.62 3.03 -1.65
CA VAL A 422 -24.87 3.71 -2.94
C VAL A 422 -26.28 3.46 -3.47
N ILE A 423 -26.76 2.21 -3.41
CA ILE A 423 -28.12 1.87 -3.86
C ILE A 423 -29.15 2.60 -2.99
N LYS A 424 -29.03 2.54 -1.67
CA LYS A 424 -30.00 3.17 -0.76
C LYS A 424 -29.99 4.69 -0.88
N THR A 425 -28.82 5.32 -1.00
CA THR A 425 -28.70 6.75 -1.30
C THR A 425 -29.44 7.09 -2.60
N GLY A 426 -29.19 6.40 -3.71
CA GLY A 426 -29.86 6.67 -4.98
C GLY A 426 -31.38 6.42 -4.98
N LEU A 427 -31.88 5.51 -4.14
CA LEU A 427 -33.30 5.19 -4.02
C LEU A 427 -34.06 6.10 -3.04
N LEU A 428 -33.39 6.60 -2.01
CA LEU A 428 -34.00 7.42 -0.96
C LEU A 428 -33.82 8.92 -1.22
N GLU A 429 -32.63 9.35 -1.63
CA GLU A 429 -32.31 10.75 -1.93
C GLU A 429 -32.80 11.14 -3.34
N THR A 430 -34.11 11.18 -3.49
CA THR A 430 -34.76 11.46 -4.78
C THR A 430 -35.11 12.92 -5.00
N GLN A 431 -34.95 13.76 -3.99
CA GLN A 431 -35.41 15.14 -3.96
C GLN A 431 -34.28 16.06 -3.48
N THR A 432 -34.15 17.23 -4.11
CA THR A 432 -33.28 18.31 -3.68
C THR A 432 -34.14 19.56 -3.46
N VAL A 433 -33.90 20.26 -2.35
CA VAL A 433 -34.62 21.47 -1.99
C VAL A 433 -33.66 22.65 -2.02
N ASP A 434 -33.91 23.60 -2.91
CA ASP A 434 -33.17 24.86 -3.00
C ASP A 434 -33.99 25.98 -2.38
N PHE A 435 -33.42 26.73 -1.44
CA PHE A 435 -34.08 27.84 -0.78
C PHE A 435 -33.06 28.88 -0.29
N THR A 436 -33.52 30.11 -0.08
CA THR A 436 -32.66 31.21 0.40
C THR A 436 -33.05 31.59 1.82
N LEU A 437 -32.07 31.75 2.69
CA LEU A 437 -32.27 32.20 4.07
C LEU A 437 -31.70 33.60 4.28
N GLY A 438 -32.23 34.29 5.28
CA GLY A 438 -31.57 35.47 5.85
C GLY A 438 -30.35 35.09 6.69
N SER A 439 -29.92 36.00 7.58
CA SER A 439 -28.75 35.80 8.46
C SER A 439 -28.81 34.55 9.33
N GLN A 440 -30.00 33.99 9.58
CA GLN A 440 -30.19 32.77 10.35
C GLN A 440 -29.48 31.56 9.72
N GLY A 441 -29.27 31.55 8.40
CA GLY A 441 -28.54 30.48 7.71
C GLY A 441 -27.06 30.40 8.06
N LEU A 442 -26.46 31.46 8.61
CA LEU A 442 -25.05 31.49 9.02
C LEU A 442 -24.72 30.55 10.18
N ARG A 443 -25.73 29.99 10.85
CA ARG A 443 -25.55 29.00 11.91
C ARG A 443 -25.05 27.65 11.40
N HIS A 444 -25.22 27.37 10.10
CA HIS A 444 -24.99 26.04 9.55
C HIS A 444 -23.57 25.83 9.06
N THR A 445 -23.11 24.61 9.28
CA THR A 445 -21.95 24.06 8.59
C THR A 445 -22.40 23.07 7.51
N PRO A 446 -21.65 22.93 6.40
CA PRO A 446 -21.92 21.87 5.44
C PRO A 446 -22.03 20.53 6.15
N GLY A 447 -23.07 19.74 5.86
CA GLY A 447 -23.31 18.46 6.52
C GLY A 447 -24.34 18.46 7.65
N ASP A 448 -24.77 19.62 8.12
CA ASP A 448 -25.83 19.69 9.13
C ASP A 448 -27.13 19.08 8.59
N ILE A 449 -27.79 18.28 9.42
CA ILE A 449 -29.13 17.75 9.11
C ILE A 449 -30.16 18.80 9.52
N ILE A 450 -31.02 19.17 8.58
CA ILE A 450 -32.09 20.14 8.79
C ILE A 450 -33.45 19.52 8.46
N GLU A 451 -34.50 20.07 9.05
CA GLU A 451 -35.87 19.72 8.72
C GLU A 451 -36.49 20.80 7.85
N ILE A 452 -37.27 20.39 6.84
CA ILE A 452 -38.03 21.29 5.97
C ILE A 452 -39.51 21.14 6.30
N CYS A 453 -40.08 22.16 6.91
CA CYS A 453 -41.50 22.30 7.23
C CYS A 453 -42.16 23.20 6.17
N ASP A 454 -42.34 22.65 4.97
CA ASP A 454 -43.01 23.36 3.88
C ASP A 454 -44.53 23.12 3.92
N ASN A 455 -45.29 24.21 3.98
CA ASN A 455 -46.75 24.21 3.98
C ASN A 455 -47.33 23.57 2.71
N ASP A 456 -46.72 23.81 1.55
CA ASP A 456 -47.22 23.29 0.27
C ASP A 456 -47.00 21.78 0.19
N TYR A 457 -45.86 21.31 0.70
CA TYR A 457 -45.56 19.89 0.81
C TYR A 457 -46.41 19.18 1.88
N ALA A 458 -46.62 19.82 3.03
CA ALA A 458 -47.41 19.26 4.14
C ALA A 458 -48.92 19.32 3.90
N GLY A 459 -49.39 20.16 2.96
CA GLY A 459 -50.81 20.42 2.72
C GLY A 459 -51.52 21.09 3.90
N THR A 460 -50.75 21.63 4.86
CA THR A 460 -51.24 22.31 6.05
C THR A 460 -50.23 23.36 6.50
N MET A 461 -50.67 24.33 7.30
CA MET A 461 -49.77 25.34 7.83
C MET A 461 -48.88 24.77 8.93
N THR A 462 -47.59 24.67 8.63
CA THR A 462 -46.53 24.24 9.53
C THR A 462 -45.70 25.45 10.00
N GLY A 463 -45.77 25.78 11.29
CA GLY A 463 -44.97 26.84 11.92
C GLY A 463 -45.48 28.27 11.69
N GLY A 464 -44.71 29.28 12.09
CA GLY A 464 -45.05 30.71 12.00
C GLY A 464 -44.11 31.60 12.82
N ARG A 465 -44.20 32.93 12.63
CA ARG A 465 -43.39 33.91 13.36
C ARG A 465 -44.24 34.83 14.21
N ILE A 466 -43.72 35.17 15.39
CA ILE A 466 -44.25 36.27 16.20
C ILE A 466 -43.62 37.57 15.67
N LEU A 467 -44.46 38.48 15.17
CA LEU A 467 -44.03 39.79 14.67
C LEU A 467 -43.86 40.80 15.80
N SER A 468 -44.75 40.78 16.81
CA SER A 468 -44.65 41.66 17.97
C SER A 468 -45.37 41.09 19.19
N ILE A 469 -44.96 41.56 20.36
CA ILE A 469 -45.53 41.20 21.66
C ILE A 469 -45.91 42.49 22.38
N ASP A 470 -47.19 42.64 22.73
CA ASP A 470 -47.64 43.65 23.69
C ASP A 470 -47.89 42.99 25.04
N ALA A 471 -46.97 43.23 25.98
CA ALA A 471 -47.05 42.66 27.32
C ALA A 471 -48.16 43.28 28.18
N ALA A 472 -48.56 44.54 27.91
CA ALA A 472 -49.58 45.23 28.69
C ALA A 472 -50.98 44.72 28.33
N SER A 473 -51.26 44.53 27.03
CA SER A 473 -52.52 43.95 26.55
C SER A 473 -52.51 42.43 26.48
N ARG A 474 -51.35 41.79 26.74
CA ARG A 474 -51.11 40.34 26.56
C ARG A 474 -51.46 39.87 25.15
N THR A 475 -51.14 40.67 24.13
CA THR A 475 -51.45 40.39 22.73
C THR A 475 -50.19 39.97 21.98
N LEU A 476 -50.29 38.89 21.20
CA LEU A 476 -49.26 38.43 20.27
C LEU A 476 -49.72 38.73 18.85
N THR A 477 -48.90 39.45 18.08
CA THR A 477 -49.13 39.62 16.64
C THR A 477 -48.33 38.56 15.91
N LEU A 478 -49.00 37.70 15.17
CA LEU A 478 -48.38 36.66 14.34
C LEU A 478 -48.21 37.16 12.91
N ASP A 479 -47.35 36.49 12.16
CA ASP A 479 -47.16 36.74 10.73
C ASP A 479 -48.31 36.25 9.85
N ARG A 480 -49.33 35.63 10.46
CA ARG A 480 -50.47 35.01 9.80
C ARG A 480 -51.69 34.91 10.71
N GLU A 481 -52.85 34.65 10.12
CA GLU A 481 -54.05 34.27 10.87
C GLU A 481 -53.94 32.82 11.36
N VAL A 482 -54.45 32.56 12.56
CA VAL A 482 -54.47 31.22 13.17
C VAL A 482 -55.87 30.91 13.68
N THR A 483 -56.30 29.66 13.47
CA THR A 483 -57.55 29.16 14.07
C THR A 483 -57.25 28.71 15.49
N LEU A 484 -57.86 29.37 16.47
CA LEU A 484 -57.76 28.96 17.87
C LEU A 484 -58.61 27.69 18.08
N PRO A 485 -58.14 26.70 18.86
CA PRO A 485 -58.97 25.56 19.22
C PRO A 485 -60.20 26.01 20.01
N GLU A 486 -61.36 25.39 19.75
CA GLU A 486 -62.65 25.75 20.39
C GLU A 486 -62.63 25.59 21.92
N THR A 487 -61.72 24.77 22.43
CA THR A 487 -61.40 24.64 23.86
C THR A 487 -59.90 24.55 24.03
N GLY A 488 -59.35 25.39 24.92
CA GLY A 488 -57.94 25.42 25.30
C GLY A 488 -57.56 24.32 26.27
#